data_AF-A0A3D5YIB5-F1
#
_entry.id   AF-A0A3D5YIB5-F1
#
_cell.length_a   1.000
_cell.length_b   1.000
_cell.length_c   1.000
_cell.angle_alpha   90.00
_cell.angle_beta   90.00
_cell.angle_gamma   90.00
#
_symmetry.space_group_name_H-M   'P 1'
#
loop_
_entity.id
_entity.type
_entity.pdbx_description
1 polymer ?
#
loop_
_entity_poly.entity_id
_entity_poly.type
_entity_poly.pdbx_seq_one_letter_code
_entity_poly.pdbx_strand_id
1 'polypeptide(L)'
;MVDIMRLFTDDAYAESKIRNVTNPVIAAWWNKTYKKMGDREKAEIIPFIQAKFGPFTTSTYVRNIIGQPKSAFNFGEAMQQKKIILCKLAKGLVGEENSKLIGKMIAMQIKQATLKRASMEPKERVPFFLYVDEFQNYVSQSFESILSESRKYRL
;
A
#
# COMPACT_ATOMS: atom_id res chain seq x y z
N MET A 1 -4.11 -4.61 -7.18
CA MET A 1 -2.82 -3.91 -7.29
C MET A 1 -1.84 -4.66 -8.20
N VAL A 2 -1.67 -5.96 -8.00
CA VAL A 2 -0.72 -6.79 -8.78
C VAL A 2 -1.01 -6.83 -10.29
N ASP A 3 -2.28 -6.71 -10.70
CA ASP A 3 -2.66 -6.68 -12.12
C ASP A 3 -2.63 -5.27 -12.77
N ILE A 4 -2.07 -4.26 -12.09
CA ILE A 4 -2.14 -2.88 -12.60
C ILE A 4 -1.49 -2.73 -13.98
N MET A 5 -0.39 -3.45 -14.23
CA MET A 5 0.30 -3.41 -15.53
C MET A 5 -0.57 -3.96 -16.67
N ARG A 6 -1.45 -4.92 -16.37
CA ARG A 6 -2.37 -5.50 -17.36
C ARG A 6 -3.38 -4.48 -17.88
N LEU A 7 -3.66 -3.40 -17.14
CA LEU A 7 -4.49 -2.31 -17.65
C LEU A 7 -3.82 -1.56 -18.82
N PHE A 8 -2.50 -1.66 -18.96
CA PHE A 8 -1.72 -0.95 -19.96
C PHE A 8 -1.16 -1.87 -21.06
N THR A 9 -1.19 -3.19 -20.86
CA THR A 9 -0.56 -4.17 -21.77
C THR A 9 -1.53 -5.25 -22.27
N ASP A 10 -2.74 -5.35 -21.73
CA ASP A 10 -3.75 -6.35 -22.07
C ASP A 10 -5.09 -5.64 -22.30
N ASP A 11 -5.41 -5.34 -23.56
CA ASP A 11 -6.59 -4.56 -23.94
C ASP A 11 -7.89 -5.22 -23.49
N ALA A 12 -7.99 -6.55 -23.61
CA ALA A 12 -9.18 -7.28 -23.18
C ALA A 12 -9.39 -7.19 -21.67
N TYR A 13 -8.31 -7.31 -20.89
CA TYR A 13 -8.35 -7.11 -19.45
C TYR A 13 -8.71 -5.66 -19.09
N ALA A 14 -8.07 -4.68 -19.74
CA ALA A 14 -8.35 -3.26 -19.53
C ALA A 14 -9.83 -2.94 -19.77
N GLU A 15 -10.40 -3.38 -20.89
CA GLU A 15 -11.82 -3.17 -21.21
C GLU A 15 -12.75 -3.82 -20.19
N SER A 16 -12.43 -5.03 -19.72
CA SER A 16 -13.21 -5.70 -18.67
C SER A 16 -13.27 -4.88 -17.38
N LYS A 17 -12.21 -4.14 -17.04
CA LYS A 17 -12.13 -3.32 -15.82
C LYS A 17 -12.72 -1.93 -16.04
N ILE A 18 -12.42 -1.28 -17.17
CA ILE A 18 -12.91 0.07 -17.51
C ILE A 18 -14.45 0.10 -17.57
N ARG A 19 -15.10 -0.99 -18.02
CA ARG A 19 -16.58 -1.09 -18.03
C ARG A 19 -17.24 -0.94 -16.65
N ASN A 20 -16.51 -1.24 -15.57
CA ASN A 20 -17.01 -1.14 -14.20
C ASN A 20 -16.66 0.20 -13.53
N VAL A 21 -16.00 1.12 -14.24
CA VAL A 21 -15.60 2.43 -13.70
C VAL A 21 -16.81 3.36 -13.67
N THR A 22 -17.25 3.72 -12.47
CA THR A 22 -18.39 4.63 -12.26
C THR A 22 -18.00 6.11 -12.34
N ASN A 23 -16.73 6.44 -12.10
CA ASN A 23 -16.25 7.82 -12.16
C ASN A 23 -16.08 8.27 -13.63
N PRO A 24 -16.83 9.27 -14.10
CA PRO A 24 -16.81 9.68 -15.50
C PRO A 24 -15.48 10.28 -15.93
N VAL A 25 -14.73 10.92 -15.03
CA VAL A 25 -13.41 11.51 -15.32
C VAL A 25 -12.39 10.39 -15.59
N ILE A 26 -12.38 9.36 -14.74
CA ILE A 26 -11.47 8.22 -14.90
C ILE A 26 -11.83 7.42 -16.17
N ALA A 27 -13.11 7.17 -16.40
CA ALA A 27 -13.58 6.49 -17.60
C ALA A 27 -13.25 7.28 -18.88
N ALA A 28 -13.39 8.61 -18.84
CA ALA A 28 -13.03 9.47 -19.97
C ALA A 28 -11.52 9.43 -20.24
N TRP A 29 -10.67 9.46 -19.22
CA TRP A 29 -9.22 9.35 -19.41
C TRP A 29 -8.84 8.04 -20.13
N TRP A 30 -9.37 6.90 -19.69
CA TRP A 30 -9.10 5.63 -20.36
C TRP A 30 -9.62 5.59 -21.80
N ASN A 31 -10.88 5.97 -22.02
CA ASN A 31 -11.53 5.80 -23.32
C ASN A 31 -11.18 6.89 -24.34
N LYS A 32 -10.90 8.12 -23.89
CA LYS A 32 -10.68 9.28 -24.77
C LYS A 32 -9.23 9.74 -24.82
N THR A 33 -8.43 9.46 -23.79
CA THR A 33 -7.01 9.85 -23.74
C THR A 33 -6.13 8.64 -24.01
N TYR A 34 -6.10 7.66 -23.11
CA TYR A 34 -5.16 6.53 -23.20
C TYR A 34 -5.39 5.66 -24.44
N LYS A 35 -6.65 5.31 -24.76
CA LYS A 35 -6.97 4.54 -25.97
C LYS A 35 -6.60 5.27 -27.27
N LYS A 36 -6.60 6.61 -27.27
CA LYS A 36 -6.24 7.43 -28.45
C LYS A 36 -4.74 7.69 -28.58
N MET A 37 -3.96 7.42 -27.53
CA MET A 37 -2.50 7.58 -27.57
C MET A 37 -1.89 6.66 -28.62
N GLY A 38 -0.93 7.18 -29.37
CA GLY A 38 -0.13 6.39 -30.29
C GLY A 38 0.85 5.48 -29.56
N ASP A 39 1.40 4.49 -30.26
CA ASP A 39 2.35 3.53 -29.68
C ASP A 39 3.58 4.21 -29.06
N ARG A 40 4.04 5.31 -29.67
CA ARG A 40 5.15 6.11 -29.16
C ARG A 40 4.86 6.72 -27.79
N GLU A 41 3.69 7.32 -27.61
CA GLU A 41 3.27 7.93 -26.34
C GLU A 41 3.06 6.87 -25.26
N LYS A 42 2.48 5.71 -25.64
CA LYS A 42 2.34 4.57 -24.74
C LYS A 42 3.71 4.03 -24.31
N ALA A 43 4.68 3.95 -25.22
CA ALA A 43 6.04 3.50 -24.93
C ALA A 43 6.79 4.42 -23.97
N GLU A 44 6.38 5.69 -23.83
CA GLU A 44 6.94 6.61 -22.84
C GLU A 44 6.26 6.46 -21.46
N ILE A 45 4.94 6.25 -21.42
CA ILE A 45 4.17 6.21 -20.17
C ILE A 45 4.29 4.85 -19.47
N ILE A 46 4.23 3.74 -20.22
CA ILE A 46 4.22 2.39 -19.65
C ILE A 46 5.45 2.12 -18.78
N PRO A 47 6.69 2.42 -19.23
CA PRO A 47 7.88 2.23 -18.39
C PRO A 47 7.86 3.06 -17.10
N PHE A 48 7.32 4.28 -17.14
CA PHE A 48 7.17 5.11 -15.95
C PHE A 48 6.25 4.46 -14.90
N ILE A 49 5.14 3.88 -15.36
CA ILE A 49 4.21 3.15 -14.48
C ILE A 49 4.87 1.86 -13.99
N GLN A 50 5.56 1.12 -14.86
CA GLN A 50 6.28 -0.10 -14.51
C GLN A 50 7.36 0.16 -13.46
N ALA A 51 8.11 1.26 -13.55
CA ALA A 51 9.12 1.59 -12.55
C ALA A 51 8.51 1.85 -11.16
N LYS A 52 7.29 2.41 -11.09
CA LYS A 52 6.59 2.67 -9.83
C LYS A 52 5.92 1.43 -9.23
N PHE A 53 5.32 0.59 -10.07
CA PHE A 53 4.54 -0.57 -9.61
C PHE A 53 5.32 -1.89 -9.68
N GLY A 54 6.44 -1.93 -10.40
CA GLY A 54 7.31 -3.08 -10.57
C GLY A 54 7.73 -3.72 -9.25
N PRO A 55 8.23 -2.97 -8.25
CA PRO A 55 8.62 -3.54 -6.96
C PRO A 55 7.50 -4.34 -6.25
N PHE A 56 6.23 -4.04 -6.54
CA PHE A 56 5.07 -4.73 -5.99
C PHE A 56 4.70 -6.00 -6.76
N THR A 57 5.11 -6.13 -8.02
CA THR A 57 4.72 -7.23 -8.92
C THR A 57 5.84 -8.21 -9.19
N THR A 58 7.11 -7.78 -9.12
CA THR A 58 8.28 -8.60 -9.46
C THR A 58 8.68 -9.56 -8.35
N SER A 59 8.52 -9.17 -7.08
CA SER A 59 8.83 -10.02 -5.94
C SER A 59 7.67 -10.94 -5.62
N THR A 60 7.85 -12.25 -5.78
CA THR A 60 6.87 -13.27 -5.38
C THR A 60 6.48 -13.12 -3.91
N TYR A 61 7.44 -12.77 -3.04
CA TYR A 61 7.18 -12.56 -1.61
C TYR A 61 6.22 -11.38 -1.38
N VAL A 62 6.52 -10.22 -1.98
CA VAL A 62 5.65 -9.04 -1.88
C VAL A 62 4.29 -9.33 -2.51
N ARG A 63 4.28 -9.88 -3.72
CA ARG A 63 3.07 -10.25 -4.47
C ARG A 63 2.16 -11.17 -3.66
N ASN A 64 2.71 -12.15 -2.94
CA ASN A 64 1.94 -13.07 -2.10
C ASN A 64 1.30 -12.40 -0.89
N ILE A 65 1.84 -11.28 -0.41
CA ILE A 65 1.26 -10.50 0.69
C ILE A 65 0.19 -9.55 0.16
N ILE A 66 0.52 -8.74 -0.85
CA ILE A 66 -0.35 -7.63 -1.30
C ILE A 66 -1.38 -8.04 -2.36
N GLY A 67 -1.18 -9.20 -2.99
CA GLY A 67 -2.05 -9.73 -4.04
C GLY A 67 -3.28 -10.45 -3.51
N GLN A 68 -3.42 -10.56 -2.19
CA GLN A 68 -4.54 -11.26 -1.56
C GLN A 68 -5.84 -10.45 -1.70
N PRO A 69 -6.97 -11.08 -2.09
CA PRO A 69 -8.25 -10.38 -2.24
C PRO A 69 -8.82 -9.89 -0.91
N LYS A 70 -8.46 -10.54 0.20
CA LYS A 70 -8.85 -10.18 1.56
C LYS A 70 -7.63 -10.20 2.46
N SER A 71 -7.48 -9.16 3.29
CA SER A 71 -6.45 -9.13 4.33
C SER A 71 -6.76 -10.16 5.41
N ALA A 72 -5.74 -10.87 5.89
CA ALA A 72 -5.87 -11.84 6.97
C ALA A 72 -6.17 -11.20 8.33
N PHE A 73 -5.82 -9.93 8.52
CA PHE A 73 -6.05 -9.18 9.76
C PHE A 73 -6.20 -7.68 9.49
N ASN A 74 -6.68 -6.95 10.50
CA ASN A 74 -6.84 -5.50 10.50
C ASN A 74 -6.07 -4.88 11.67
N PHE A 75 -5.20 -3.90 11.39
CA PHE A 75 -4.40 -3.23 12.41
C PHE A 75 -5.24 -2.49 13.45
N GLY A 76 -6.33 -1.82 13.06
CA GLY A 76 -7.21 -1.10 13.99
C GLY A 76 -7.92 -2.05 14.95
N GLU A 77 -8.44 -3.17 14.45
CA GLU A 77 -9.02 -4.21 15.29
C GLU A 77 -7.98 -4.83 16.22
N ALA A 78 -6.78 -5.13 15.72
CA ALA A 78 -5.69 -5.67 16.51
C ALA A 78 -5.28 -4.72 17.64
N MET A 79 -5.20 -3.41 17.36
CA MET A 79 -4.94 -2.39 18.37
C MET A 79 -6.02 -2.38 19.46
N GLN A 80 -7.30 -2.38 19.08
CA GLN A 80 -8.40 -2.31 20.04
C GLN A 80 -8.54 -3.57 20.88
N GLN A 81 -8.30 -4.73 20.27
CA GLN A 81 -8.38 -6.04 20.92
C GLN A 81 -7.09 -6.42 21.68
N LYS A 82 -6.11 -5.51 21.78
CA LYS A 82 -4.82 -5.74 22.45
C LYS A 82 -4.06 -6.96 21.90
N LYS A 83 -4.16 -7.20 20.59
CA LYS A 83 -3.43 -8.27 19.92
C LYS A 83 -1.96 -7.90 19.74
N ILE A 84 -1.10 -8.91 19.72
CA ILE A 84 0.31 -8.78 19.38
C ILE A 84 0.50 -9.13 17.91
N ILE A 85 1.13 -8.23 17.15
CA ILE A 85 1.49 -8.46 15.75
C ILE A 85 3.01 -8.52 15.66
N LEU A 86 3.54 -9.64 15.20
CA LEU A 86 4.97 -9.83 14.97
C LEU A 86 5.24 -9.86 13.46
N CYS A 87 6.07 -8.92 12.99
CA CYS A 87 6.44 -8.80 11.59
C CYS A 87 7.92 -9.15 11.41
N LYS A 88 8.22 -10.31 10.83
CA LYS A 88 9.60 -10.73 10.54
C LYS A 88 10.05 -10.20 9.18
N LEU A 89 10.86 -9.13 9.20
CA LEU A 89 11.35 -8.44 7.98
C LEU A 89 12.87 -8.56 7.79
N ALA A 90 13.49 -9.63 8.30
CA ALA A 90 14.94 -9.82 8.23
C ALA A 90 15.45 -9.72 6.77
N LYS A 91 16.42 -8.83 6.52
CA LYS A 91 16.97 -8.55 5.19
C LYS A 91 17.47 -9.82 4.49
N GLY A 92 18.12 -10.72 5.23
CA GLY A 92 18.63 -11.99 4.69
C GLY A 92 17.55 -12.98 4.24
N LEU A 93 16.31 -12.84 4.73
CA LEU A 93 15.19 -13.71 4.35
C LEU A 93 14.38 -13.13 3.18
N VAL A 94 14.15 -11.82 3.19
CA VAL A 94 13.18 -11.15 2.31
C VAL A 94 13.87 -10.36 1.18
N GLY A 95 15.15 -10.04 1.33
CA GLY A 95 15.87 -9.05 0.53
C GLY A 95 15.67 -7.64 1.07
N GLU A 96 16.69 -6.79 0.94
CA GLU A 96 16.69 -5.46 1.54
C GLU A 96 15.58 -4.55 0.98
N GLU A 97 15.45 -4.49 -0.34
CA GLU A 97 14.44 -3.69 -1.04
C GLU A 97 13.02 -4.08 -0.61
N ASN A 98 12.72 -5.38 -0.64
CA ASN A 98 11.41 -5.92 -0.28
C ASN A 98 11.09 -5.71 1.21
N SER A 99 12.09 -5.91 2.09
CA SER A 99 11.95 -5.67 3.53
C SER A 99 11.59 -4.21 3.80
N LYS A 100 12.33 -3.26 3.19
CA LYS A 100 12.04 -1.82 3.27
C LYS A 100 10.65 -1.49 2.75
N LEU A 101 10.25 -2.06 1.60
CA LEU A 101 8.93 -1.83 1.02
C LEU A 101 7.80 -2.30 1.95
N ILE A 102 7.88 -3.53 2.45
CA ILE A 102 6.87 -4.11 3.34
C ILE A 102 6.82 -3.35 4.66
N GLY A 103 7.98 -2.99 5.22
CA GLY A 103 8.04 -2.18 6.44
C GLY A 103 7.36 -0.83 6.29
N LYS A 104 7.60 -0.12 5.17
CA LYS A 104 6.89 1.13 4.84
C LYS A 104 5.38 0.93 4.72
N MET A 105 4.93 -0.16 4.08
CA MET A 105 3.50 -0.48 3.97
C MET A 105 2.86 -0.75 5.33
N ILE A 106 3.51 -1.52 6.19
CA ILE A 106 3.04 -1.80 7.56
C ILE A 106 2.91 -0.49 8.34
N ALA A 107 3.92 0.36 8.29
CA ALA A 107 3.90 1.65 8.97
C ALA A 107 2.76 2.54 8.47
N MET A 108 2.54 2.60 7.16
CA MET A 108 1.42 3.32 6.58
C MET A 108 0.08 2.77 7.09
N GLN A 109 -0.09 1.45 7.17
CA GLN A 109 -1.31 0.83 7.69
C GLN A 109 -1.52 1.14 9.19
N ILE A 110 -0.44 1.14 9.98
CA ILE A 110 -0.46 1.54 11.39
C ILE A 110 -0.85 3.01 11.52
N LYS A 111 -0.29 3.91 10.71
CA LYS A 111 -0.66 5.32 10.67
C LYS A 111 -2.15 5.48 10.38
N GLN A 112 -2.66 4.81 9.34
CA GLN A 112 -4.07 4.87 8.97
C GLN A 112 -4.98 4.34 10.09
N ALA A 113 -4.60 3.23 10.73
CA ALA A 113 -5.32 2.71 11.90
C ALA A 113 -5.30 3.70 13.08
N THR A 114 -4.19 4.39 13.28
CA THR A 114 -4.02 5.40 14.32
C THR A 114 -4.88 6.63 14.09
N LEU A 115 -4.88 7.16 12.88
CA LEU A 115 -5.72 8.30 12.49
C LEU A 115 -7.22 7.99 12.63
N LYS A 116 -7.64 6.75 12.33
CA LYS A 116 -9.03 6.32 12.56
C LYS A 116 -9.45 6.37 14.02
N ARG A 117 -8.51 6.32 14.97
CA ARG A 117 -8.81 6.47 16.41
C ARG A 117 -9.14 7.91 16.80
N ALA A 118 -8.99 8.88 15.88
CA ALA A 118 -9.44 10.25 16.07
C ALA A 118 -10.94 10.34 16.36
N SER A 119 -11.75 9.45 15.77
CA SER A 119 -13.20 9.39 16.00
C SER A 119 -13.62 8.66 17.28
N MET A 120 -12.67 8.12 18.05
CA MET A 120 -12.93 7.43 19.31
C MET A 120 -12.73 8.37 20.49
N GLU A 121 -13.53 8.21 21.55
CA GLU A 121 -13.34 8.96 22.79
C GLU A 121 -11.98 8.63 23.44
N PRO A 122 -11.26 9.61 24.03
CA PRO A 122 -9.94 9.37 24.62
C PRO A 122 -9.88 8.22 25.64
N LYS A 123 -10.97 7.98 26.36
CA LYS A 123 -11.11 6.89 27.34
C LYS A 123 -11.18 5.50 26.71
N GLU A 124 -11.69 5.39 25.48
CA GLU A 124 -11.87 4.12 24.75
C GLU A 124 -10.62 3.71 23.96
N ARG A 125 -9.69 4.65 23.78
CA ARG A 125 -8.41 4.45 23.08
C ARG A 125 -7.50 3.55 23.92
N VAL A 126 -7.35 2.30 23.51
CA VAL A 126 -6.44 1.34 24.15
C VAL A 126 -4.99 1.61 23.71
N PRO A 127 -4.03 1.84 24.62
CA PRO A 127 -2.63 2.03 24.24
C PRO A 127 -2.11 0.88 23.38
N PHE A 128 -1.42 1.22 22.29
CA PHE A 128 -0.73 0.26 21.44
C PHE A 128 0.72 0.71 21.29
N PHE A 129 1.67 -0.22 21.31
CA PHE A 129 3.09 0.12 21.25
C PHE A 129 3.69 -0.43 19.96
N LEU A 130 4.42 0.41 19.24
CA LEU A 130 5.15 0.03 18.04
C LEU A 130 6.64 -0.03 18.35
N TYR A 131 7.19 -1.24 18.26
CA TYR A 131 8.63 -1.48 18.33
C TYR A 131 9.15 -1.77 16.93
N VAL A 132 10.20 -1.05 16.53
CA VAL A 132 10.83 -1.22 15.23
C VAL A 132 12.31 -1.41 15.45
N ASP A 133 12.79 -2.62 15.19
CA ASP A 133 14.21 -2.87 15.13
C ASP A 133 14.78 -2.29 13.83
N GLU A 134 16.03 -1.85 13.85
CA GLU A 134 16.72 -1.30 12.68
C GLU A 134 15.98 -0.12 12.03
N PHE A 135 15.39 0.75 12.86
CA PHE A 135 14.47 1.84 12.50
C PHE A 135 14.93 2.69 11.31
N GLN A 136 16.24 2.98 11.22
CA GLN A 136 16.86 3.76 10.14
C GLN A 136 16.56 3.22 8.73
N ASN A 137 16.28 1.92 8.60
CA ASN A 137 15.92 1.33 7.30
C ASN A 137 14.50 1.68 6.86
N TYR A 138 13.64 2.07 7.80
CA TYR A 138 12.21 2.28 7.57
C TYR A 138 11.79 3.75 7.69
N VAL A 139 12.72 4.64 8.09
CA VAL A 139 12.47 6.09 8.19
C VAL A 139 11.90 6.61 6.88
N SER A 140 10.72 7.20 7.00
CA SER A 140 10.00 7.88 5.93
C SER A 140 9.15 8.96 6.58
N GLN A 141 8.67 9.94 5.80
CA GLN A 141 7.75 10.97 6.28
C GLN A 141 6.52 10.38 7.00
N SER A 142 6.06 9.18 6.58
CA SER A 142 4.97 8.48 7.26
C SER A 142 5.37 8.06 8.69
N PHE A 143 6.58 7.56 8.89
CA PHE A 143 7.09 7.21 10.23
C PHE A 143 7.34 8.43 11.11
N GLU A 144 7.89 9.51 10.54
CA GLU A 144 8.06 10.78 11.26
C GLU A 144 6.73 11.29 11.79
N SER A 145 5.68 11.28 10.95
CA SER A 145 4.34 11.69 11.36
C SER A 145 3.70 10.74 12.39
N ILE A 146 4.01 9.44 12.34
CA ILE A 146 3.59 8.53 13.42
C ILE A 146 4.23 9.02 14.71
N LEU A 147 5.55 9.13 14.78
CA LEU A 147 6.24 9.51 16.02
C LEU A 147 5.82 10.89 16.57
N SER A 148 5.54 11.86 15.71
CA SER A 148 5.17 13.21 16.14
C SER A 148 3.70 13.38 16.53
N GLU A 149 2.78 12.65 15.89
CA GLU A 149 1.33 12.84 16.07
C GLU A 149 0.63 11.70 16.81
N SER A 150 1.20 10.49 16.83
CA SER A 150 0.55 9.27 17.35
C SER A 150 0.27 9.33 18.85
N ARG A 151 1.05 10.10 19.61
CA ARG A 151 0.89 10.24 21.06
C ARG A 151 -0.51 10.71 21.44
N LYS A 152 -1.13 11.58 20.61
CA LYS A 152 -2.51 12.07 20.78
C LYS A 152 -3.56 10.94 20.63
N TYR A 153 -3.20 9.89 19.90
CA TYR A 153 -4.05 8.74 19.59
C TYR A 153 -3.71 7.49 20.44
N ARG A 154 -2.80 7.63 21.41
CA ARG A 154 -2.27 6.56 22.27
C ARG A 154 -1.59 5.44 21.47
N LEU A 155 -0.79 5.85 20.50
CA LEU A 155 0.25 5.05 19.86
C LEU A 155 1.61 5.70 20.12
#